data_AF-A0A9E4PI66-F1
#
_entry.id   AF-A0A9E4PI66-F1
#
_cell.length_a   1.000
_cell.length_b   1.000
_cell.length_c   1.000
_cell.angle_alpha   90.00
_cell.angle_beta   90.00
_cell.angle_gamma   90.00
#
_symmetry.space_group_name_H-M   'P 1'
#
loop_
_entity.id
_entity.type
_entity.pdbx_description
1 polymer ?
#
loop_
_entity_poly.entity_id
_entity_poly.type
_entity_poly.pdbx_seq_one_letter_code
_entity_poly.pdbx_strand_id
1 'polypeptide(L)'
;MGFLDRVRRFLPGNNGPKANDELEKDGPRTGMVIVAHPDDAEFMFGGTVAKFCAQGWTMYYVLATSGDKGTHDEELSHQELAAIREQEQRDACAALGVKEVIFLGHPDGFLTPDEELRGEIVRLLRKYRPDVVLTW
;
A
#
# COMPACT_ATOMS: atom_id res chain seq x y z
N MET A 1 41.34 -7.15 12.38
CA MET A 1 40.70 -7.14 11.04
C MET A 1 39.41 -7.92 11.12
N GLY A 2 38.28 -7.22 11.12
CA GLY A 2 36.96 -7.79 11.43
C GLY A 2 36.34 -8.50 10.23
N PHE A 3 35.50 -9.50 10.52
CA PHE A 3 34.70 -10.29 9.57
C PHE A 3 33.86 -9.41 8.60
N LEU A 4 33.54 -8.18 8.98
CA LEU A 4 32.76 -7.21 8.20
C LEU A 4 33.54 -6.53 7.04
N ASP A 5 34.87 -6.49 7.08
CA ASP A 5 35.67 -5.84 6.02
C ASP A 5 35.77 -6.69 4.74
N ARG A 6 35.41 -7.99 4.83
CA ARG A 6 35.62 -8.95 3.73
C ARG A 6 34.43 -9.04 2.77
N VAL A 7 33.25 -8.54 3.13
CA VAL A 7 32.04 -8.62 2.31
C VAL A 7 31.97 -7.50 1.26
N ARG A 8 32.70 -6.39 1.44
CA ARG A 8 32.67 -5.23 0.54
C ARG A 8 33.52 -5.38 -0.74
N ARG A 9 34.22 -6.49 -0.97
CA ARG A 9 35.24 -6.60 -2.03
C ARG A 9 34.83 -7.40 -3.29
N PHE A 10 33.59 -7.87 -3.39
CA PHE A 10 33.14 -8.72 -4.51
C PHE A 10 31.79 -8.32 -5.10
N LEU A 11 31.58 -7.04 -5.41
CA LEU A 11 30.53 -6.64 -6.36
C LEU A 11 31.18 -5.87 -7.53
N PRO A 12 31.15 -6.41 -8.76
CA PRO A 12 31.60 -5.67 -9.94
C PRO A 12 30.72 -4.42 -10.12
N GLY A 13 31.37 -3.32 -10.53
CA GLY A 13 30.71 -2.06 -10.84
C GLY A 13 29.60 -2.28 -11.86
N ASN A 14 28.36 -2.10 -11.41
CA ASN A 14 27.18 -2.25 -12.25
C ASN A 14 26.97 -0.95 -13.05
N ASN A 15 27.52 -0.89 -14.25
CA ASN A 15 27.19 0.12 -15.28
C ASN A 15 26.05 -0.39 -16.19
N GLY A 16 25.08 -1.13 -15.65
CA GLY A 16 23.78 -1.29 -16.31
C GLY A 16 23.04 0.07 -16.33
N PRO A 17 22.06 0.27 -17.23
CA PRO A 17 21.24 1.47 -17.19
C PRO A 17 20.68 1.60 -15.77
N LYS A 18 20.97 2.73 -15.12
CA LYS A 18 20.47 2.98 -13.77
C LYS A 18 18.95 3.04 -13.88
N ALA A 19 18.27 2.00 -13.38
CA ALA A 19 16.82 1.99 -13.22
C ALA A 19 16.30 3.12 -12.30
N ASN A 20 17.20 3.97 -11.78
CA ASN A 20 16.92 5.04 -10.84
C ASN A 20 16.81 6.42 -11.50
N ASP A 21 17.21 6.61 -12.77
CA ASP A 21 17.26 7.95 -13.37
C ASP A 21 15.86 8.52 -13.70
N GLU A 22 14.83 7.67 -13.87
CA GLU A 22 13.43 8.14 -14.07
C GLU A 22 12.70 8.48 -12.76
N LEU A 23 13.27 8.09 -11.63
CA LEU A 23 12.76 8.38 -10.30
C LEU A 23 13.52 9.54 -9.65
N GLU A 24 14.14 10.44 -10.41
CA GLU A 24 14.70 11.71 -9.93
C GLU A 24 13.78 12.90 -10.31
N LYS A 25 12.63 12.99 -9.66
CA LYS A 25 11.90 14.25 -9.45
C LYS A 25 12.42 14.94 -8.20
N ASP A 26 12.81 16.21 -8.33
CA ASP A 26 12.98 17.13 -7.20
C ASP A 26 11.60 17.50 -6.62
N GLY A 27 11.39 17.26 -5.32
CA GLY A 27 10.18 17.66 -4.58
C GLY A 27 9.43 16.53 -3.88
N PRO A 28 8.44 16.86 -3.02
CA PRO A 28 7.63 15.88 -2.31
C PRO A 28 6.84 15.03 -3.30
N ARG A 29 6.81 13.71 -3.07
CA ARG A 29 6.11 12.76 -3.93
C ARG A 29 4.92 12.16 -3.24
N THR A 30 3.94 11.78 -4.05
CA THR A 30 2.72 11.13 -3.59
C THR A 30 2.64 9.72 -4.16
N GLY A 31 2.41 8.73 -3.32
CA GLY A 31 2.10 7.36 -3.75
C GLY A 31 0.72 6.93 -3.28
N MET A 32 0.10 6.02 -4.02
CA MET A 32 -1.19 5.43 -3.67
C MET A 32 -1.14 3.92 -3.82
N VAL A 33 -1.59 3.22 -2.79
CA VAL A 33 -1.77 1.77 -2.79
C VAL A 33 -3.27 1.52 -2.97
N ILE A 34 -3.66 0.76 -4.00
CA ILE A 34 -5.06 0.42 -4.30
C ILE A 34 -5.20 -1.08 -4.26
N VAL A 35 -6.11 -1.53 -3.40
CA VAL A 35 -6.10 -2.89 -2.84
C VAL A 35 -7.54 -3.32 -2.55
N ALA A 36 -7.87 -4.61 -2.64
CA ALA A 36 -9.19 -5.12 -2.28
C ALA A 36 -9.42 -5.18 -0.76
N HIS A 37 -8.55 -5.83 0.01
CA HIS A 37 -8.80 -6.09 1.43
C HIS A 37 -7.76 -5.42 2.34
N PRO A 38 -8.09 -5.23 3.63
CA PRO A 38 -7.08 -5.08 4.67
C PRO A 38 -6.05 -6.21 4.58
N ASP A 39 -4.79 -5.97 4.96
CA ASP A 39 -3.63 -6.88 4.92
C ASP A 39 -2.88 -7.04 3.57
N ASP A 40 -3.58 -6.94 2.44
CA ASP A 40 -2.96 -7.24 1.15
C ASP A 40 -1.77 -6.28 0.85
N ALA A 41 -1.90 -5.02 1.26
CA ALA A 41 -0.85 -4.01 1.12
C ALA A 41 0.38 -4.34 1.97
N GLU A 42 0.19 -4.85 3.17
CA GLU A 42 1.27 -5.26 4.07
C GLU A 42 2.03 -6.47 3.52
N PHE A 43 1.32 -7.45 2.96
CA PHE A 43 1.92 -8.62 2.32
C PHE A 43 2.73 -8.26 1.08
N MET A 44 2.18 -7.41 0.21
CA MET A 44 2.76 -7.16 -1.11
C MET A 44 3.76 -6.00 -1.10
N PHE A 45 3.50 -4.96 -0.31
CA PHE A 45 4.18 -3.66 -0.45
C PHE A 45 4.67 -3.06 0.87
N GLY A 46 4.50 -3.71 2.03
CA GLY A 46 4.82 -3.12 3.33
C GLY A 46 6.23 -2.54 3.42
N GLY A 47 7.25 -3.27 2.95
CA GLY A 47 8.64 -2.78 2.92
C GLY A 47 8.88 -1.60 1.96
N THR A 48 8.19 -1.59 0.82
CA THR A 48 8.27 -0.50 -0.17
C THR A 48 7.61 0.76 0.36
N VAL A 49 6.42 0.64 0.95
CA VAL A 49 5.68 1.75 1.55
C VAL A 49 6.46 2.34 2.72
N ALA A 50 7.00 1.50 3.61
CA ALA A 50 7.86 1.94 4.71
C ALA A 50 9.04 2.78 4.21
N LYS A 51 9.69 2.35 3.12
CA LYS A 51 10.79 3.08 2.49
C LYS A 51 10.33 4.42 1.91
N PHE A 52 9.20 4.47 1.22
CA PHE A 52 8.65 5.71 0.67
C PHE A 52 8.31 6.72 1.78
N CYS A 53 7.61 6.28 2.84
CA CYS A 53 7.32 7.12 3.99
C CYS A 53 8.61 7.64 4.68
N ALA A 54 9.61 6.77 4.87
CA ALA A 54 10.92 7.17 5.43
C ALA A 54 11.68 8.17 4.55
N GLN A 55 11.41 8.20 3.24
CA GLN A 55 11.95 9.17 2.28
C GLN A 55 11.10 10.44 2.18
N GLY A 56 10.07 10.60 3.00
CA GLY A 56 9.20 11.78 3.02
C GLY A 56 8.12 11.80 1.94
N TRP A 57 7.81 10.66 1.31
CA TRP A 57 6.65 10.57 0.42
C TRP A 57 5.35 10.63 1.21
N THR A 58 4.32 11.24 0.62
CA THR A 58 2.95 11.15 1.12
C THR A 58 2.30 9.91 0.54
N MET A 59 2.03 8.92 1.39
CA MET A 59 1.39 7.67 0.96
C MET A 59 -0.08 7.62 1.34
N TYR A 60 -0.94 7.18 0.42
CA TYR A 60 -2.36 6.95 0.63
C TYR A 60 -2.71 5.48 0.39
N TYR A 61 -3.59 4.92 1.19
CA TYR A 61 -4.15 3.58 0.97
C TYR A 61 -5.62 3.70 0.59
N VAL A 62 -6.03 2.92 -0.41
CA VAL A 62 -7.42 2.79 -0.87
C VAL A 62 -7.78 1.32 -0.88
N LEU A 63 -8.64 0.92 0.05
CA LEU A 63 -9.14 -0.43 0.19
C LEU A 63 -10.56 -0.48 -0.38
N ALA A 64 -10.80 -1.38 -1.33
CA ALA A 64 -12.11 -1.52 -1.95
C ALA A 64 -13.14 -2.08 -0.96
N THR A 65 -12.71 -2.91 -0.01
CA THR A 65 -13.55 -3.57 0.99
C THR A 65 -13.00 -3.33 2.40
N SER A 66 -13.80 -3.67 3.41
CA SER A 66 -13.35 -3.73 4.81
C SER A 66 -12.96 -5.16 5.25
N GLY A 67 -12.88 -6.11 4.31
CA GLY A 67 -12.46 -7.50 4.59
C GLY A 67 -13.43 -8.30 5.46
N ASP A 68 -14.74 -8.04 5.33
CA ASP A 68 -15.81 -8.50 6.22
C ASP A 68 -16.12 -10.01 6.14
N LYS A 69 -15.37 -10.78 5.35
CA LYS A 69 -15.51 -12.25 5.25
C LYS A 69 -14.24 -13.03 5.55
N GLY A 70 -13.16 -12.35 5.93
CA GLY A 70 -11.86 -12.96 6.26
C GLY A 70 -11.80 -13.67 7.61
N THR A 71 -12.83 -14.45 7.99
CA THR A 71 -12.85 -15.21 9.25
C THR A 71 -13.47 -16.61 9.07
N HIS A 72 -13.10 -17.53 9.95
CA HIS A 72 -13.77 -18.82 10.13
C HIS A 72 -14.64 -18.85 11.40
N ASP A 73 -14.66 -17.76 12.17
CA ASP A 73 -15.49 -17.62 13.36
C ASP A 73 -16.94 -17.30 12.95
N GLU A 74 -17.85 -18.24 13.19
CA GLU A 74 -19.27 -18.10 12.87
C GLU A 74 -20.02 -17.14 13.82
N GLU A 75 -19.46 -16.86 15.00
CA GLU A 75 -20.06 -15.97 15.99
C GLU A 75 -19.77 -14.49 15.69
N LEU A 76 -18.74 -14.21 14.88
CA LEU A 76 -18.36 -12.85 14.52
C LEU A 76 -19.19 -12.36 13.33
N SER A 77 -20.00 -11.31 13.54
CA SER A 77 -20.75 -10.73 12.43
C SER A 77 -19.83 -10.04 11.42
N HIS A 78 -20.28 -9.97 10.16
CA HIS A 78 -19.57 -9.25 9.10
C HIS A 78 -19.25 -7.78 9.49
N GLN A 79 -20.17 -7.12 10.18
CA GLN A 79 -19.99 -5.73 10.62
C GLN A 79 -18.92 -5.60 11.71
N GLU A 80 -18.89 -6.53 12.66
CA GLU A 80 -17.87 -6.56 13.71
C GLU A 80 -16.48 -6.85 13.12
N LEU A 81 -16.39 -7.83 12.21
CA LEU A 81 -15.14 -8.14 11.52
C LEU A 81 -14.64 -6.94 10.70
N ALA A 82 -15.52 -6.28 9.94
CA ALA A 82 -15.17 -5.08 9.19
C ALA A 82 -14.58 -4.00 10.11
N ALA A 83 -15.24 -3.70 11.24
CA ALA A 83 -14.79 -2.68 12.18
C ALA A 83 -13.42 -3.02 12.79
N ILE A 84 -13.20 -4.30 13.15
CA ILE A 84 -11.91 -4.78 13.65
C ILE A 84 -10.83 -4.57 12.59
N ARG A 85 -11.04 -5.07 11.38
CA ARG A 85 -10.02 -5.02 10.32
C ARG A 85 -9.75 -3.61 9.81
N GLU A 86 -10.75 -2.72 9.80
CA GLU A 86 -10.51 -1.30 9.52
C GLU A 86 -9.58 -0.67 10.57
N GLN A 87 -9.78 -0.99 11.85
CA GLN A 87 -8.93 -0.48 12.91
C GLN A 87 -7.50 -1.06 12.81
N GLU A 88 -7.37 -2.36 12.58
CA GLU A 88 -6.07 -3.01 12.35
C GLU A 88 -5.31 -2.35 11.19
N GLN A 89 -5.98 -2.09 10.07
CA GLN A 89 -5.34 -1.43 8.93
C GLN A 89 -4.94 0.01 9.25
N ARG A 90 -5.77 0.76 10.00
CA ARG A 90 -5.43 2.12 10.45
C ARG A 90 -4.17 2.10 11.32
N ASP A 91 -4.05 1.13 12.22
CA ASP A 91 -2.89 0.97 13.09
C ASP A 91 -1.64 0.57 12.29
N ALA A 92 -1.78 -0.34 11.32
CA ALA A 92 -0.69 -0.71 10.41
C ALA A 92 -0.20 0.49 9.58
N CYS A 93 -1.12 1.25 8.99
CA CYS A 93 -0.83 2.48 8.27
C CYS A 93 -0.12 3.52 9.15
N ALA A 94 -0.58 3.70 10.39
CA ALA A 94 0.05 4.61 11.35
C ALA A 94 1.49 4.19 11.68
N ALA A 95 1.75 2.89 11.83
CA ALA A 95 3.09 2.36 12.08
C ALA A 95 4.06 2.61 10.91
N LEU A 96 3.56 2.63 9.67
CA LEU A 96 4.36 2.89 8.46
C LEU A 96 4.52 4.39 8.15
N GLY A 97 3.70 5.26 8.73
CA GLY A 97 3.65 6.68 8.38
C GLY A 97 2.82 6.97 7.11
N VAL A 98 1.87 6.10 6.78
CA VAL A 98 0.87 6.35 5.73
C VAL A 98 -0.03 7.51 6.16
N LYS A 99 -0.34 8.41 5.24
CA LYS A 99 -1.04 9.66 5.54
C LYS A 99 -2.51 9.45 5.85
N GLU A 100 -3.18 8.60 5.07
CA GLU A 100 -4.61 8.35 5.14
C GLU A 100 -4.92 6.98 4.52
N VAL A 101 -5.87 6.27 5.13
CA VAL A 101 -6.46 5.03 4.62
C VAL A 101 -7.94 5.27 4.34
N ILE A 102 -8.37 4.88 3.15
CA ILE A 102 -9.70 5.11 2.60
C ILE A 102 -10.33 3.75 2.33
N PHE A 103 -11.53 3.52 2.85
CA PHE A 103 -12.32 2.33 2.59
C PHE A 103 -13.48 2.70 1.66
N LEU A 104 -13.62 1.99 0.53
CA LEU A 104 -14.76 2.18 -0.38
C LEU A 104 -16.01 1.45 0.11
N GLY A 105 -15.85 0.43 0.97
CA GLY A 105 -16.95 -0.24 1.65
C GLY A 105 -17.72 -1.25 0.80
N HIS A 106 -17.14 -1.75 -0.30
CA HIS A 106 -17.73 -2.85 -1.06
C HIS A 106 -17.67 -4.16 -0.26
N PRO A 107 -18.64 -5.08 -0.42
CA PRO A 107 -18.62 -6.37 0.27
C PRO A 107 -17.46 -7.26 -0.19
N ASP A 108 -16.71 -7.79 0.78
CA ASP A 108 -15.61 -8.73 0.54
C ASP A 108 -16.11 -10.00 -0.18
N GLY A 109 -15.36 -10.44 -1.20
CA GLY A 109 -15.70 -11.60 -2.04
C GLY A 109 -16.74 -11.36 -3.14
N PHE A 110 -17.31 -10.15 -3.24
CA PHE A 110 -18.36 -9.80 -4.24
C PHE A 110 -18.02 -8.59 -5.10
N LEU A 111 -16.76 -8.14 -5.10
CA LEU A 111 -16.29 -7.05 -5.96
C LEU A 111 -16.51 -7.36 -7.45
N THR A 112 -17.06 -6.38 -8.17
CA THR A 112 -17.25 -6.44 -9.62
C THR A 112 -16.46 -5.30 -10.29
N PRO A 113 -15.73 -5.54 -11.39
CA PRO A 113 -14.97 -4.50 -12.09
C PRO A 113 -15.87 -3.61 -12.97
N ASP A 114 -16.88 -3.01 -12.37
CA ASP A 114 -17.89 -2.17 -13.03
C ASP A 114 -17.47 -0.70 -13.16
N GLU A 115 -18.37 0.11 -13.71
CA GLU A 115 -18.15 1.56 -13.87
C GLU A 115 -18.21 2.32 -12.55
N GLU A 116 -18.92 1.81 -11.55
CA GLU A 116 -19.06 2.43 -10.24
C GLU A 116 -17.73 2.38 -9.49
N LEU A 117 -17.18 1.18 -9.28
CA LEU A 117 -15.88 0.98 -8.64
C LEU A 117 -14.78 1.75 -9.38
N ARG A 118 -14.79 1.70 -10.71
CA ARG A 118 -13.84 2.45 -11.54
C ARG A 118 -13.98 3.95 -11.33
N GLY A 119 -15.21 4.46 -11.23
CA GLY A 119 -15.51 5.88 -10.99
C GLY A 119 -14.98 6.36 -9.64
N GLU A 120 -15.15 5.56 -8.59
CA GLU A 120 -14.63 5.83 -7.25
C GLU A 120 -13.11 5.90 -7.23
N ILE A 121 -12.42 4.91 -7.82
CA ILE A 121 -10.97 4.90 -7.93
C ILE A 121 -10.47 6.10 -8.74
N VAL A 122 -11.09 6.39 -9.90
CA VAL A 122 -10.75 7.55 -10.73
C VAL A 122 -10.90 8.86 -9.96
N ARG A 123 -11.93 8.99 -9.11
CA ARG A 123 -12.12 10.17 -8.27
C ARG A 123 -10.95 10.36 -7.30
N LEU A 124 -10.47 9.29 -6.67
CA LEU A 124 -9.34 9.34 -5.75
C LEU A 124 -8.01 9.62 -6.48
N LEU A 125 -7.78 8.98 -7.62
CA LEU A 125 -6.61 9.26 -8.47
C LEU A 125 -6.56 10.73 -8.90
N ARG A 126 -7.70 11.32 -9.27
CA ARG A 126 -7.78 12.75 -9.63
C ARG A 126 -7.61 13.68 -8.43
N LYS A 127 -8.13 13.29 -7.26
CA LYS A 127 -8.02 14.08 -6.02
C LYS A 127 -6.59 14.14 -5.52
N TYR A 128 -5.92 13.00 -5.43
CA TYR A 128 -4.60 12.89 -4.80
C TYR A 128 -3.43 12.96 -5.78
N ARG A 129 -3.69 12.76 -7.08
CA ARG A 129 -2.68 12.83 -8.17
C ARG A 129 -1.37 12.10 -7.83
N PRO A 130 -1.43 10.81 -7.45
CA PRO A 130 -0.22 10.07 -7.09
C PRO A 130 0.77 10.00 -8.27
N ASP A 131 2.05 10.11 -7.98
CA ASP A 131 3.15 9.88 -8.92
C ASP A 131 3.33 8.39 -9.23
N VAL A 132 2.98 7.52 -8.27
CA VAL A 132 3.03 6.06 -8.40
C VAL A 132 1.79 5.42 -7.81
N VAL A 133 1.27 4.39 -8.49
CA VAL A 133 0.20 3.53 -8.00
C VAL A 133 0.76 2.11 -7.81
N LEU A 134 0.51 1.51 -6.65
CA LEU A 134 0.81 0.11 -6.35
C LEU A 134 -0.50 -0.67 -6.24
N THR A 135 -0.59 -1.82 -6.91
CA THR A 135 -1.76 -2.72 -6.99
C THR A 135 -1.27 -4.16 -7.12
N TRP A 136 -2.11 -5.15 -6.81
CA TRP A 136 -1.90 -6.57 -7.17
C TRP A 136 -3.02 -7.09 -8.08
#